data_AF-A0A3M2QLQ3-F1
#
_entry.id   AF-A0A3M2QLQ3-F1
#
_cell.length_a   1.000
_cell.length_b   1.000
_cell.length_c   1.000
_cell.angle_alpha   90.00
_cell.angle_beta   90.00
_cell.angle_gamma   90.00
#
_symmetry.space_group_name_H-M   'P 1'
#
loop_
_entity.id
_entity.type
_entity.pdbx_description
1 polymer ?
#
loop_
_entity_poly.entity_id
_entity_poly.type
_entity_poly.pdbx_seq_one_letter_code
_entity_poly.pdbx_strand_id
1 'polypeptide(L)'
;MAGDLHQICTYIVEVAKEAGNIISTARPTTLTTSSKKNTADIVTETDRGVEKLIRGRLTARYPSFDFVGEESSKAGLEITGQPTFIVDPIDGTSNFVHGLPDVCVSIGLVIERQPTVGVVYNPFHDELWRAVRGHGAYTSRRGNPIRRLPLAPAPLKGLNSACIGIEWGSDREGPEFDLNLHVFTTLARTEA
;
A
#
# COMPACT_ATOMS: atom_id res chain seq x y z
N MET A 1 -8.78 -21.24 13.95
CA MET A 1 -8.66 -19.77 13.81
C MET A 1 -7.24 -19.33 13.44
N ALA A 2 -6.17 -19.66 14.17
CA ALA A 2 -4.81 -19.24 13.78
C ALA A 2 -4.28 -19.85 12.46
N GLY A 3 -4.57 -21.13 12.20
CA GLY A 3 -4.18 -21.79 10.94
C GLY A 3 -4.85 -21.23 9.68
N ASP A 4 -6.02 -20.61 9.85
CA ASP A 4 -6.81 -20.01 8.77
C ASP A 4 -6.20 -18.66 8.33
N LEU A 5 -5.74 -17.83 9.27
CA LEU A 5 -5.14 -16.53 8.97
C LEU A 5 -3.82 -16.62 8.19
N HIS A 6 -2.99 -17.64 8.44
CA HIS A 6 -1.77 -17.86 7.64
C HIS A 6 -2.08 -18.30 6.22
N GLN A 7 -3.13 -19.10 6.03
CA GLN A 7 -3.59 -19.49 4.69
C GLN A 7 -4.15 -18.28 3.94
N ILE A 8 -4.95 -17.46 4.60
CA ILE A 8 -5.43 -16.19 4.06
C ILE A 8 -4.24 -15.29 3.68
N CYS A 9 -3.27 -15.10 4.57
CA CYS A 9 -2.08 -14.29 4.29
C CYS A 9 -1.30 -14.82 3.09
N THR A 10 -1.09 -16.14 3.00
CA THR A 10 -0.40 -16.77 1.87
C THR A 10 -1.15 -16.51 0.56
N TYR A 11 -2.48 -16.65 0.57
CA TYR A 11 -3.30 -16.36 -0.60
C TYR A 11 -3.28 -14.88 -0.99
N ILE A 12 -3.33 -13.96 -0.02
CA ILE A 12 -3.19 -12.52 -0.29
C ILE A 12 -1.83 -12.22 -0.94
N VAL A 13 -0.74 -12.87 -0.49
CA VAL A 13 0.58 -12.72 -1.11
C VAL A 13 0.57 -13.18 -2.57
N GLU A 14 -0.09 -14.30 -2.88
CA GLU A 14 -0.24 -14.77 -4.27
C GLU A 14 -0.99 -13.75 -5.13
N VAL A 15 -2.12 -13.23 -4.63
CA VAL A 15 -2.93 -12.22 -5.33
C VAL A 15 -2.16 -10.92 -5.52
N ALA A 16 -1.41 -10.46 -4.50
CA ALA A 16 -0.57 -9.26 -4.59
C ALA A 16 0.54 -9.42 -5.64
N LYS A 17 1.13 -10.61 -5.76
CA LYS A 17 2.13 -10.90 -6.81
C LYS A 17 1.52 -10.95 -8.21
N GLU A 18 0.33 -11.53 -8.36
CA GLU A 18 -0.42 -11.48 -9.63
C GLU A 18 -0.73 -10.04 -10.05
N ALA A 19 -1.22 -9.22 -9.12
CA ALA A 19 -1.46 -7.79 -9.33
C ALA A 19 -0.17 -7.04 -9.70
N GLY A 20 0.92 -7.29 -8.97
CA GLY A 20 2.22 -6.69 -9.23
C GLY A 20 2.80 -7.03 -10.61
N ASN A 21 2.50 -8.21 -11.15
CA ASN A 21 2.87 -8.55 -12.53
C ASN A 21 2.20 -7.61 -13.53
N ILE A 22 0.90 -7.32 -13.37
CA ILE A 22 0.19 -6.35 -14.22
C ILE A 22 0.88 -5.00 -14.16
N ILE A 23 1.12 -4.46 -12.95
CA ILE A 23 1.78 -3.15 -12.73
C ILE A 23 3.16 -3.11 -13.41
N SER A 24 3.97 -4.15 -13.22
CA SER A 24 5.32 -4.22 -13.80
C SER A 24 5.34 -4.29 -15.32
N THR A 25 4.29 -4.84 -15.95
CA THR A 25 4.14 -4.93 -17.41
C THR A 25 3.47 -3.70 -18.03
N ALA A 26 2.63 -3.00 -17.26
CA ALA A 26 1.88 -1.83 -17.71
C ALA A 26 2.75 -0.57 -17.87
N ARG A 27 4.05 -0.64 -17.54
CA ARG A 27 5.03 0.46 -17.58
C ARG A 27 4.62 1.53 -18.59
N PRO A 28 4.37 2.78 -18.15
CA PRO A 28 4.19 3.87 -19.09
C PRO A 28 5.50 3.98 -19.89
N THR A 29 5.48 3.41 -21.09
CA THR A 29 6.58 3.49 -22.05
C THR A 29 6.94 4.96 -22.13
N THR A 30 8.21 5.28 -21.89
CA THR A 30 8.82 6.59 -22.08
C THR A 30 8.22 7.24 -23.33
N LEU A 31 7.31 8.20 -23.16
CA LEU A 31 6.89 9.18 -24.15
C LEU A 31 6.98 8.72 -25.62
N THR A 32 6.35 7.61 -26.00
CA THR A 32 6.10 7.37 -27.44
C THR A 32 4.88 8.20 -27.80
N THR A 33 5.17 9.36 -28.39
CA THR A 33 4.30 10.46 -28.81
C THR A 33 3.24 10.08 -29.87
N SER A 34 2.66 8.87 -29.81
CA SER A 34 1.77 8.35 -30.87
C SER A 34 0.40 7.88 -30.41
N SER A 35 0.09 7.82 -29.11
CA SER A 35 -1.26 7.48 -28.63
C SER A 35 -1.90 8.65 -27.91
N LYS A 36 -3.09 9.07 -28.39
CA LYS A 36 -3.94 10.16 -27.87
C LYS A 36 -4.51 9.92 -26.45
N LYS A 37 -3.92 9.04 -25.63
CA LYS A 37 -4.31 8.81 -24.23
C LYS A 37 -3.35 9.58 -23.33
N ASN A 38 -3.89 10.40 -22.43
CA ASN A 38 -3.08 11.12 -21.44
C ASN A 38 -2.52 10.10 -20.43
N THR A 39 -1.36 10.37 -19.82
CA THR A 39 -0.75 9.48 -18.81
C THR A 39 -1.71 9.20 -17.66
N ALA A 40 -2.54 10.17 -17.30
CA ALA A 40 -3.60 10.01 -16.30
C ALA A 40 -4.64 8.93 -16.67
N ASP A 41 -4.98 8.80 -17.96
CA ASP A 41 -5.95 7.80 -18.42
C ASP A 41 -5.38 6.37 -18.33
N ILE A 42 -4.09 6.21 -18.61
CA ILE A 42 -3.37 4.92 -18.56
C ILE A 42 -3.29 4.41 -17.12
N VAL A 43 -2.99 5.31 -16.20
CA VAL A 43 -2.89 5.03 -14.77
C VAL A 43 -4.25 4.57 -14.25
N THR A 44 -5.29 5.36 -14.50
CA THR A 44 -6.67 5.02 -14.15
C THR A 44 -7.12 3.66 -14.73
N GLU A 45 -6.73 3.32 -15.96
CA GLU A 45 -7.03 2.02 -16.58
C GLU A 45 -6.29 0.86 -15.90
N THR A 46 -5.02 1.09 -15.53
CA THR A 46 -4.19 0.10 -14.84
C THR A 46 -4.70 -0.14 -13.41
N ASP A 47 -4.96 0.92 -12.65
CA ASP A 47 -5.54 0.89 -11.31
C ASP A 47 -6.84 0.07 -11.27
N ARG A 48 -7.80 0.41 -12.15
CA ARG A 48 -9.07 -0.32 -12.26
C ARG A 48 -8.89 -1.78 -12.67
N GLY A 49 -7.92 -2.05 -13.56
CA GLY A 49 -7.58 -3.41 -13.98
C GLY A 49 -7.04 -4.25 -12.83
N VAL A 50 -6.13 -3.70 -12.05
CA VAL A 50 -5.54 -4.34 -10.87
C VAL A 50 -6.60 -4.55 -9.79
N GLU A 51 -7.40 -3.54 -9.46
CA GLU A 51 -8.46 -3.68 -8.45
C GLU A 51 -9.49 -4.75 -8.87
N LYS A 52 -9.86 -4.79 -10.16
CA LYS A 52 -10.77 -5.82 -10.68
C LYS A 52 -10.18 -7.23 -10.54
N LEU A 53 -8.89 -7.41 -10.79
CA LEU A 53 -8.22 -8.70 -10.55
C LEU A 53 -8.27 -9.07 -9.08
N ILE A 54 -7.83 -8.16 -8.20
CA ILE A 54 -7.76 -8.42 -6.75
C ILE A 54 -9.16 -8.75 -6.20
N ARG A 55 -10.16 -7.92 -6.49
CA ARG A 55 -11.56 -8.15 -6.11
C ARG A 55 -12.07 -9.48 -6.63
N GLY A 56 -11.81 -9.82 -7.88
CA GLY A 56 -12.25 -11.08 -8.49
C GLY A 56 -11.64 -12.30 -7.80
N ARG A 57 -10.34 -12.26 -7.47
CA ARG A 57 -9.66 -13.35 -6.74
C ARG A 57 -10.17 -13.50 -5.32
N LEU A 58 -10.20 -12.40 -4.57
CA LEU A 58 -10.57 -12.40 -3.15
C LEU A 58 -12.03 -12.80 -2.95
N THR A 59 -12.97 -12.26 -3.73
CA THR A 59 -14.40 -12.60 -3.60
C THR A 59 -14.72 -14.01 -4.10
N ALA A 60 -13.98 -14.54 -5.07
CA ALA A 60 -14.13 -15.95 -5.48
C ALA A 60 -13.68 -16.92 -4.38
N ARG A 61 -12.61 -16.60 -3.64
CA ARG A 61 -12.09 -17.46 -2.57
C ARG A 61 -12.85 -17.29 -1.24
N TYR A 62 -13.27 -16.06 -0.95
CA TYR A 62 -13.95 -15.64 0.28
C TYR A 62 -15.24 -14.86 -0.05
N PRO A 63 -16.28 -15.53 -0.57
CA PRO A 63 -17.51 -14.87 -1.03
C PRO A 63 -18.33 -14.20 0.07
N SER A 64 -18.06 -14.53 1.34
CA SER A 64 -18.73 -13.93 2.50
C SER A 64 -17.99 -12.73 3.08
N PHE A 65 -16.85 -12.32 2.50
CA PHE A 65 -16.05 -11.20 3.00
C PHE A 65 -16.41 -9.95 2.20
N ASP A 66 -16.48 -8.82 2.89
CA ASP A 66 -16.67 -7.52 2.25
C ASP A 66 -15.38 -7.05 1.56
N PHE A 67 -15.52 -6.10 0.65
CA PHE A 67 -14.40 -5.53 -0.11
C PHE A 67 -14.51 -4.02 -0.17
N VAL A 68 -13.40 -3.34 0.14
CA VAL A 68 -13.23 -1.89 0.03
C VAL A 68 -11.96 -1.66 -0.78
N GLY A 69 -12.10 -1.09 -1.96
CA GLY A 69 -10.98 -0.68 -2.80
C GLY A 69 -10.97 0.84 -2.97
N GLU A 70 -9.79 1.44 -3.10
CA GLU A 70 -9.63 2.88 -3.34
C GLU A 70 -10.51 3.37 -4.50
N GLU A 71 -10.44 2.69 -5.65
CA GLU A 71 -11.11 3.07 -6.90
C GLU A 71 -12.63 2.81 -6.91
N SER A 72 -13.11 1.95 -6.03
CA SER A 72 -14.52 1.50 -6.00
C SER A 72 -15.29 1.91 -4.74
N SER A 73 -14.59 2.41 -3.72
CA SER A 73 -15.20 2.85 -2.48
C SER A 73 -16.02 4.13 -2.67
N LYS A 74 -17.12 4.24 -1.92
CA LYS A 74 -17.96 5.44 -1.87
C LYS A 74 -17.65 6.21 -0.59
N ALA A 75 -17.74 7.54 -0.65
CA ALA A 75 -17.68 8.38 0.53
C ALA A 75 -18.73 7.93 1.57
N GLY A 76 -18.31 7.82 2.83
CA GLY A 76 -19.18 7.41 3.94
C GLY A 76 -19.34 5.90 4.12
N LEU A 77 -18.52 5.07 3.48
CA LEU A 77 -18.52 3.63 3.73
C LEU A 77 -17.96 3.33 5.14
N GLU A 78 -18.75 2.65 5.97
CA GLU A 78 -18.32 2.19 7.28
C GLU A 78 -17.85 0.74 7.24
N ILE A 79 -16.69 0.46 7.85
CA ILE A 79 -16.23 -0.91 8.08
C ILE A 79 -17.13 -1.56 9.14
N THR A 80 -17.81 -2.63 8.75
CA THR A 80 -18.72 -3.37 9.64
C THR A 80 -17.95 -4.34 10.55
N GLY A 81 -18.66 -5.19 11.30
CA GLY A 81 -18.03 -6.29 12.04
C GLY A 81 -17.60 -7.48 11.14
N GLN A 82 -18.07 -7.51 9.88
CA GLN A 82 -17.73 -8.58 8.95
C GLN A 82 -16.25 -8.53 8.56
N PRO A 83 -15.65 -9.68 8.19
CA PRO A 83 -14.34 -9.68 7.55
C PRO A 83 -14.36 -8.83 6.27
N THR A 84 -13.47 -7.85 6.19
CA THR A 84 -13.42 -6.90 5.09
C THR A 84 -11.99 -6.79 4.55
N PHE A 85 -11.83 -7.00 3.25
CA PHE A 85 -10.60 -6.66 2.55
C PHE A 85 -10.55 -5.16 2.27
N ILE A 86 -9.43 -4.53 2.58
CA ILE A 86 -9.14 -3.13 2.25
C ILE A 86 -7.96 -3.15 1.28
N VAL A 87 -8.14 -2.57 0.11
CA VAL A 87 -7.21 -2.69 -1.01
C VAL A 87 -6.89 -1.31 -1.58
N ASP A 88 -5.61 -1.06 -1.71
CA ASP A 88 -5.08 -0.04 -2.61
C ASP A 88 -4.34 -0.79 -3.73
N PRO A 89 -4.86 -0.73 -4.98
CA PRO A 89 -4.30 -1.49 -6.10
C PRO A 89 -2.91 -0.98 -6.52
N ILE A 90 -2.65 0.33 -6.42
CA ILE A 90 -1.39 0.98 -6.82
C ILE A 90 -1.10 2.16 -5.88
N ASP A 91 -0.51 1.83 -4.73
CA ASP A 91 0.03 2.82 -3.80
C ASP A 91 1.31 3.42 -4.41
N GLY A 92 1.35 4.76 -4.48
CA GLY A 92 2.38 5.48 -5.23
C GLY A 92 2.00 5.75 -6.68
N THR A 93 0.73 6.05 -6.97
CA THR A 93 0.23 6.42 -8.32
C THR A 93 1.09 7.47 -9.02
N SER A 94 1.57 8.50 -8.28
CA SER A 94 2.49 9.51 -8.82
C SER A 94 3.84 8.90 -9.24
N ASN A 95 4.40 8.01 -8.43
CA ASN A 95 5.62 7.28 -8.78
C ASN A 95 5.39 6.43 -10.03
N PHE A 96 4.25 5.76 -10.15
CA PHE A 96 3.88 4.98 -11.32
C PHE A 96 3.79 5.85 -12.59
N VAL A 97 3.12 7.01 -12.52
CA VAL A 97 3.02 8.02 -13.61
C VAL A 97 4.41 8.45 -14.08
N HIS A 98 5.33 8.68 -13.14
CA HIS A 98 6.67 9.17 -13.42
C HIS A 98 7.69 8.04 -13.72
N GLY A 99 7.27 6.78 -13.73
CA GLY A 99 8.14 5.63 -14.00
C GLY A 99 9.14 5.35 -12.89
N LEU A 100 8.88 5.82 -11.66
CA LEU A 100 9.67 5.52 -10.47
C LEU A 100 9.29 4.13 -9.92
N PRO A 101 10.26 3.35 -9.38
CA PRO A 101 10.03 1.97 -8.97
C PRO A 101 9.34 1.81 -7.61
N ASP A 102 9.08 2.91 -6.92
CA ASP A 102 8.53 2.90 -5.55
C ASP A 102 7.00 2.92 -5.62
N VAL A 103 6.44 1.79 -6.07
CA VAL A 103 5.01 1.55 -6.28
C VAL A 103 4.65 0.20 -5.67
N CYS A 104 3.54 0.12 -4.95
CA CYS A 104 3.15 -1.09 -4.23
C CYS A 104 1.69 -1.49 -4.47
N VAL A 105 1.40 -2.78 -4.29
CA VAL A 105 0.05 -3.28 -4.04
C VAL A 105 -0.13 -3.41 -2.53
N SER A 106 -1.20 -2.86 -1.96
CA SER A 106 -1.50 -2.97 -0.53
C SER A 106 -2.83 -3.70 -0.31
N ILE A 107 -2.82 -4.78 0.48
CA ILE A 107 -4.01 -5.57 0.81
C ILE A 107 -4.02 -5.84 2.32
N GLY A 108 -5.04 -5.29 2.99
CA GLY A 108 -5.35 -5.55 4.38
C GLY A 108 -6.61 -6.41 4.55
N LEU A 109 -6.66 -7.22 5.61
CA LEU A 109 -7.87 -7.86 6.10
C LEU A 109 -8.18 -7.35 7.50
N VAL A 110 -9.39 -6.83 7.66
CA VAL A 110 -9.96 -6.41 8.93
C VAL A 110 -11.03 -7.42 9.34
N ILE A 111 -11.03 -7.84 10.60
CA ILE A 111 -12.04 -8.73 11.20
C ILE A 111 -12.52 -8.05 12.47
N GLU A 112 -13.83 -7.91 12.70
CA GLU A 112 -14.36 -7.19 13.87
C GLU A 112 -13.76 -5.78 14.04
N ARG A 113 -13.59 -5.06 12.92
CA ARG A 113 -12.94 -3.73 12.86
C ARG A 113 -11.50 -3.70 13.37
N GLN A 114 -10.83 -4.85 13.40
CA GLN A 114 -9.47 -5.02 13.87
C GLN A 114 -8.53 -5.48 12.73
N PRO A 115 -7.45 -4.73 12.42
CA PRO A 115 -6.47 -5.16 11.42
C PRO A 115 -5.85 -6.51 11.80
N THR A 116 -6.02 -7.50 10.93
CA THR A 116 -5.71 -8.90 11.26
C THR A 116 -4.64 -9.49 10.35
N VAL A 117 -4.69 -9.20 9.05
CA VAL A 117 -3.64 -9.58 8.09
C VAL A 117 -3.30 -8.35 7.25
N GLY A 118 -2.03 -8.18 6.90
CA GLY A 118 -1.59 -7.13 5.99
C GLY A 118 -0.50 -7.64 5.06
N VAL A 119 -0.57 -7.25 3.80
CA VAL A 119 0.42 -7.54 2.76
C VAL A 119 0.66 -6.29 1.94
N VAL A 120 1.94 -5.94 1.77
CA VAL A 120 2.40 -4.87 0.88
C VAL A 120 3.45 -5.48 -0.05
N TYR A 121 3.30 -5.29 -1.35
CA TYR A 121 4.22 -5.85 -2.34
C TYR A 121 4.65 -4.80 -3.35
N ASN A 122 5.95 -4.55 -3.42
CA ASN A 122 6.56 -3.76 -4.48
C ASN A 122 7.06 -4.71 -5.60
N PRO A 123 6.46 -4.69 -6.80
CA PRO A 123 6.84 -5.59 -7.88
C PRO A 123 8.17 -5.23 -8.57
N PHE A 124 8.62 -3.98 -8.49
CA PHE A 124 9.86 -3.54 -9.12
C PHE A 124 11.10 -3.94 -8.32
N HIS A 125 10.98 -3.94 -6.99
CA HIS A 125 12.04 -4.40 -6.09
C HIS A 125 11.90 -5.89 -5.71
N ASP A 126 10.80 -6.54 -6.12
CA ASP A 126 10.39 -7.87 -5.63
C ASP A 126 10.54 -7.93 -4.09
N GLU A 127 9.93 -6.93 -3.46
CA GLU A 127 9.96 -6.70 -2.02
C GLU A 127 8.56 -6.85 -1.44
N LEU A 128 8.45 -7.69 -0.41
CA LEU A 128 7.20 -8.11 0.18
C LEU A 128 7.26 -7.87 1.69
N TRP A 129 6.27 -7.18 2.21
CA TRP A 129 5.98 -7.10 3.63
C TRP A 129 4.68 -7.84 3.92
N ARG A 130 4.67 -8.62 5.00
CA ARG A 130 3.46 -9.31 5.45
C ARG A 130 3.38 -9.40 6.96
N ALA A 131 2.18 -9.34 7.50
CA ALA A 131 1.93 -9.46 8.92
C ALA A 131 0.64 -10.24 9.19
N VAL A 132 0.65 -11.01 10.28
CA VAL A 132 -0.53 -11.68 10.83
C VAL A 132 -0.61 -11.32 12.31
N ARG A 133 -1.77 -10.88 12.78
CA ARG A 133 -2.01 -10.51 14.17
C ARG A 133 -1.55 -11.62 15.12
N GLY A 134 -0.80 -11.26 16.15
CA GLY A 134 -0.23 -12.20 17.12
C GLY A 134 0.99 -13.00 16.62
N HIS A 135 1.41 -12.85 15.36
CA HIS A 135 2.49 -13.66 14.76
C HIS A 135 3.68 -12.83 14.25
N GLY A 136 3.60 -11.51 14.44
CA GLY A 136 4.61 -10.55 14.00
C GLY A 136 4.49 -10.18 12.53
N ALA A 137 5.47 -9.41 12.07
CA ALA A 137 5.59 -8.94 10.71
C ALA A 137 6.94 -9.36 10.12
N TYR A 138 6.96 -9.58 8.82
CA TYR A 138 8.11 -10.10 8.08
C TYR A 138 8.28 -9.34 6.78
N THR A 139 9.52 -9.20 6.34
CA THR A 139 9.88 -8.67 5.03
C THR A 139 10.77 -9.65 4.28
N SER A 140 10.64 -9.69 2.97
CA SER A 140 11.52 -10.44 2.07
C SER A 140 11.76 -9.64 0.80
N ARG A 141 12.99 -9.66 0.30
CA ARG A 141 13.38 -9.03 -0.96
C ARG A 141 14.16 -10.04 -1.80
N ARG A 142 14.05 -9.98 -3.12
CA ARG A 142 14.77 -10.88 -4.03
C ARG A 142 16.24 -11.05 -3.63
N GLY A 143 16.67 -12.30 -3.48
CA GLY A 143 18.04 -12.65 -3.12
C GLY A 143 18.40 -12.50 -1.64
N ASN A 144 17.48 -12.03 -0.79
CA ASN A 144 17.69 -11.90 0.65
C ASN A 144 16.83 -12.90 1.44
N PRO A 145 17.29 -13.35 2.62
CA PRO A 145 16.47 -14.17 3.50
C PRO A 145 15.27 -13.38 4.03
N ILE A 146 14.20 -14.10 4.39
CA ILE A 146 13.05 -13.52 5.10
C ILE A 146 13.54 -13.00 6.45
N ARG A 147 13.20 -11.75 6.78
CA ARG A 147 13.57 -11.09 8.04
C ARG A 147 12.31 -10.74 8.84
N ARG A 148 12.35 -10.97 10.16
CA ARG A 148 11.32 -10.52 11.09
C ARG A 148 11.52 -9.04 11.44
N LEU A 149 10.45 -8.26 11.46
CA LEU A 149 10.46 -6.85 11.86
C LEU A 149 10.37 -6.68 13.39
N PRO A 150 10.91 -5.59 13.96
CA PRO A 150 11.66 -4.51 13.30
C PRO A 150 13.09 -4.91 12.90
N LEU A 151 13.61 -4.34 11.80
CA LEU A 151 14.97 -4.64 11.31
C LEU A 151 16.08 -3.97 12.14
N ALA A 152 15.77 -2.84 12.76
CA ALA A 152 16.65 -2.11 13.67
C ALA A 152 15.89 -1.91 14.99
N PRO A 153 16.26 -2.63 16.06
CA PRO A 153 15.50 -2.60 17.31
C PRO A 153 15.81 -1.39 18.19
N ALA A 154 16.80 -0.55 17.85
CA ALA A 154 17.17 0.59 18.67
C ALA A 154 16.18 1.76 18.46
N PRO A 155 15.47 2.21 19.50
CA PRO A 155 14.67 3.42 19.42
C PRO A 155 15.54 4.62 19.05
N LEU A 156 15.00 5.54 18.25
CA LEU A 156 15.63 6.85 18.08
C LEU A 156 15.70 7.54 19.45
N LYS A 157 16.91 7.95 19.86
CA LYS A 157 17.15 8.63 21.16
C LYS A 157 16.95 10.15 21.10
N GLY A 158 16.51 10.66 19.96
CA GLY A 158 16.39 12.07 19.63
C GLY A 158 16.46 12.29 18.12
N LEU A 159 16.32 13.54 17.68
CA LEU A 159 16.35 13.90 16.26
C LEU A 159 17.78 14.03 15.70
N ASN A 160 18.80 14.09 16.56
CA ASN A 160 20.20 14.34 16.17
C ASN A 160 20.76 13.30 15.17
N SER A 161 20.21 12.10 15.15
CA SER A 161 20.58 11.02 14.22
C SER A 161 19.45 10.66 13.24
N ALA A 162 18.37 11.46 13.21
CA ALA A 162 17.22 11.21 12.35
C ALA A 162 17.38 11.94 11.01
N CYS A 163 16.96 11.28 9.93
CA CYS A 163 16.61 11.99 8.70
C CYS A 163 15.13 12.37 8.80
N ILE A 164 14.80 13.67 8.68
CA ILE A 164 13.42 14.16 8.73
C ILE A 164 12.93 14.33 7.30
N GLY A 165 12.01 13.47 6.87
CA GLY A 165 11.26 13.62 5.62
C GLY A 165 9.92 14.30 5.90
N ILE A 166 9.50 15.21 5.02
CA ILE A 166 8.25 15.95 5.15
C ILE A 166 7.53 15.91 3.83
N GLU A 167 6.27 15.48 3.89
CA GLU A 167 5.35 15.51 2.77
C GLU A 167 4.26 16.54 3.06
N TRP A 168 4.17 17.56 2.20
CA TRP A 168 3.25 18.68 2.37
C TRP A 168 1.82 18.37 1.88
N GLY A 169 1.59 17.17 1.36
CA GLY A 169 0.38 16.83 0.60
C GLY A 169 0.30 17.56 -0.74
N SER A 170 -0.82 17.39 -1.45
CA SER A 170 -1.14 18.09 -2.69
C SER A 170 -1.60 19.53 -2.45
N ASP A 171 -2.32 19.77 -1.35
CA ASP A 171 -2.90 21.05 -1.03
C ASP A 171 -1.88 22.02 -0.41
N ARG A 172 -2.13 23.32 -0.58
CA ARG A 172 -1.25 24.40 -0.11
C ARG A 172 -1.99 25.39 0.81
N GLU A 173 -3.19 25.03 1.22
CA GLU A 173 -4.08 25.78 2.09
C GLU A 173 -5.02 24.82 2.84
N GLY A 174 -5.67 25.30 3.90
CA GLY A 174 -6.63 24.52 4.67
C GLY A 174 -6.07 23.85 5.92
N PRO A 175 -6.95 23.19 6.71
CA PRO A 175 -6.62 22.72 8.05
C PRO A 175 -5.52 21.65 8.07
N GLU A 176 -5.48 20.73 7.09
CA GLU A 176 -4.37 19.77 6.99
C GLU A 176 -3.03 20.44 6.68
N PHE A 177 -3.02 21.42 5.76
CA PHE A 177 -1.79 22.15 5.40
C PHE A 177 -1.26 22.96 6.60
N ASP A 178 -2.14 23.68 7.28
CA ASP A 178 -1.79 24.46 8.48
C ASP A 178 -1.24 23.57 9.59
N LEU A 179 -1.82 22.38 9.79
CA LEU A 179 -1.35 21.40 10.76
C LEU A 179 0.06 20.89 10.40
N ASN A 180 0.28 20.47 9.14
CA ASN A 180 1.57 19.99 8.67
C ASN A 180 2.67 21.06 8.84
N LEU A 181 2.36 22.31 8.49
CA LEU A 181 3.25 23.45 8.66
C LEU A 181 3.55 23.73 10.13
N HIS A 182 2.55 23.64 11.01
CA HIS A 182 2.74 23.82 12.44
C HIS A 182 3.65 22.73 13.04
N VAL A 183 3.43 21.47 12.67
CA VAL A 183 4.28 20.35 13.10
C VAL A 183 5.72 20.56 12.64
N PHE A 184 5.93 20.90 11.37
CA PHE A 184 7.28 21.17 10.86
C PHE A 184 7.94 22.32 11.61
N THR A 185 7.24 23.44 11.76
CA THR A 185 7.77 24.62 12.46
C THR A 185 8.16 24.26 13.89
N THR A 186 7.40 23.37 14.54
CA THR A 186 7.71 22.91 15.89
C THR A 186 8.94 22.00 15.91
N LEU A 187 9.07 21.07 14.96
CA LEU A 187 10.23 20.19 14.84
C LEU A 187 11.51 20.92 14.44
N ALA A 188 11.40 21.97 13.61
CA ALA A 188 12.52 22.76 13.11
C ALA A 188 12.95 23.87 14.08
N ARG A 189 12.22 24.10 15.18
CA ARG A 189 12.70 24.94 16.28
C ARG A 189 13.87 24.22 16.92
N THR A 190 15.08 24.70 16.67
CA THR A 190 16.24 24.37 17.50
C THR A 190 15.93 24.72 18.94
N GLU A 191 16.25 23.82 19.88
CA GLU A 191 16.40 24.23 21.28
C GLU A 191 17.42 25.38 21.31
N ALA A 192 16.96 26.55 21.75
CA ALA A 192 17.81 27.70 22.04
C ALA A 192 18.29 27.64 23.49
#